data_AF-A0A8T7KZT2-F1
#
_entry.id   AF-A0A8T7KZT2-F1
#
_cell.length_a   1.000
_cell.length_b   1.000
_cell.length_c   1.000
_cell.angle_alpha   90.00
_cell.angle_beta   90.00
_cell.angle_gamma   90.00
#
_symmetry.space_group_name_H-M   'P 1'
#
loop_
_entity.id
_entity.type
_entity.pdbx_description
1 polymer ?
#
loop_
_entity_poly.entity_id
_entity_poly.type
_entity_poly.pdbx_seq_one_letter_code
_entity_poly.pdbx_strand_id
1 'polypeptide(L)'
;MNPDWHVTEIGRGQVLQTAGRVRLVVPPTPERLYSDAQISDYAARRDFRRTPPLRLTITARAEGGPIRGTAGFGFWNHPFAPGERGLRLPRAAWFFFASPPNDMRLARDVPGFGWKCATLDAGRAAFLALLPTAPVGFLLMRVPALYRRLWPVGQRALGISEHALDPALLAENHTYSLDWRADGLTFRLDGATVHQTRHAPGGRLGFIAWIDNQYAVVTPQGRFGWGIVPVAREQSLVLETVRLETL
;
A
#
# COMPACT_ATOMS: atom_id res chain seq x y z
N MET A 1 11.80 0.18 -20.72
CA MET A 1 10.90 -0.46 -19.73
C MET A 1 11.18 -1.96 -19.68
N ASN A 2 10.96 -2.61 -18.54
CA ASN A 2 10.61 -4.03 -18.61
C ASN A 2 9.33 -4.11 -19.49
N PRO A 3 9.34 -4.81 -20.64
CA PRO A 3 8.22 -4.82 -21.57
C PRO A 3 6.92 -5.36 -20.95
N ASP A 4 7.04 -6.03 -19.80
CA ASP A 4 5.91 -6.60 -19.07
C ASP A 4 5.19 -5.58 -18.15
N TRP A 5 5.68 -4.33 -18.06
CA TRP A 5 5.04 -3.32 -17.22
C TRP A 5 3.93 -2.59 -17.96
N HIS A 6 2.77 -2.55 -17.32
CA HIS A 6 1.65 -1.71 -17.68
C HIS A 6 1.81 -0.33 -17.06
N VAL A 7 1.66 0.71 -17.88
CA VAL A 7 1.64 2.11 -17.45
C VAL A 7 0.20 2.53 -17.23
N THR A 8 -0.06 3.20 -16.11
CA THR A 8 -1.33 3.88 -15.85
C THR A 8 -1.04 5.35 -15.53
N GLU A 9 -1.67 6.23 -16.31
CA GLU A 9 -1.62 7.68 -16.16
C GLU A 9 -3.06 8.18 -16.08
N ILE A 10 -3.44 8.75 -14.94
CA ILE A 10 -4.78 9.31 -14.72
C ILE A 10 -4.65 10.79 -14.38
N GLY A 11 -5.57 11.60 -14.91
CA GLY A 11 -5.58 13.04 -14.67
C GLY A 11 -4.32 13.70 -15.20
N ARG A 12 -3.50 14.25 -14.30
CA ARG A 12 -2.18 14.84 -14.64
C ARG A 12 -1.00 13.93 -14.35
N GLY A 13 -1.21 12.71 -13.85
CA GLY A 13 -0.13 11.78 -13.57
C GLY A 13 0.64 11.41 -14.85
N GLN A 14 1.95 11.27 -14.73
CA GLN A 14 2.85 10.96 -15.84
C GLN A 14 3.90 9.93 -15.44
N VAL A 15 4.24 9.02 -16.33
CA VAL A 15 5.30 8.02 -16.15
C VAL A 15 6.42 8.33 -17.14
N LEU A 16 7.48 8.96 -16.62
CA LEU A 16 8.64 9.33 -17.41
C LEU A 16 9.72 8.24 -17.33
N GLN A 17 10.37 7.95 -18.45
CA GLN A 17 11.47 6.98 -18.51
C GLN A 17 12.71 7.62 -19.07
N THR A 18 13.83 7.48 -18.36
CA THR A 18 15.11 8.02 -18.81
C THR A 18 16.23 7.14 -18.29
N ALA A 19 17.12 6.68 -19.20
CA ALA A 19 18.31 5.90 -18.85
C ALA A 19 18.06 4.70 -17.90
N GLY A 20 16.97 3.96 -18.12
CA GLY A 20 16.62 2.78 -17.33
C GLY A 20 15.92 3.06 -16.00
N ARG A 21 15.73 4.33 -15.63
CA ARG A 21 14.97 4.76 -14.46
C ARG A 21 13.52 5.08 -14.85
N VAL A 22 12.60 4.86 -13.93
CA VAL A 22 11.19 5.26 -14.06
C VAL A 22 10.89 6.32 -13.03
N ARG A 23 10.30 7.43 -13.46
CA ARG A 23 9.86 8.53 -12.58
C ARG A 23 8.35 8.66 -12.73
N LEU A 24 7.63 8.35 -11.66
CA LEU A 24 6.18 8.50 -11.55
C LEU A 24 5.92 9.91 -11.02
N VAL A 25 5.26 10.76 -11.80
CA VAL A 25 5.15 12.20 -11.54
C VAL A 25 3.70 12.58 -11.35
N VAL A 26 3.42 13.35 -10.30
CA VAL A 26 2.17 14.10 -10.13
C VAL A 26 2.52 15.59 -10.15
N PRO A 27 2.25 16.30 -11.26
CA PRO A 27 2.37 17.75 -11.33
C PRO A 27 1.35 18.45 -10.41
N PRO A 28 1.46 19.79 -10.25
CA PRO A 28 0.46 20.56 -9.51
C PRO A 28 -0.97 20.24 -9.98
N THR A 29 -1.80 19.79 -9.04
CA THR A 29 -3.13 19.24 -9.28
C THR A 29 -4.12 19.87 -8.31
N PRO A 30 -5.23 20.47 -8.80
CA PRO A 30 -6.24 21.09 -7.94
C PRO A 30 -7.04 20.06 -7.15
N GLU A 31 -7.73 20.49 -6.10
CA GLU A 31 -8.49 19.65 -5.15
C GLU A 31 -9.66 18.85 -5.78
N ARG A 32 -10.02 19.12 -7.04
CA ARG A 32 -11.13 18.44 -7.75
C ARG A 32 -10.67 17.43 -8.81
N LEU A 33 -9.37 17.26 -8.98
CA LEU A 33 -8.82 16.35 -9.98
C LEU A 33 -8.01 15.25 -9.30
N TYR A 34 -8.39 14.00 -9.56
CA TYR A 34 -7.56 12.85 -9.23
C TYR A 34 -6.43 12.74 -10.26
N SER A 35 -5.20 12.61 -9.78
CA SER A 35 -4.01 12.37 -10.59
C SER A 35 -3.24 11.18 -10.02
N ASP A 36 -2.85 10.26 -10.90
CA ASP A 36 -2.13 9.04 -10.54
C ASP A 36 -1.14 8.65 -11.64
N ALA A 37 0.06 8.29 -11.21
CA ALA A 37 1.13 7.79 -12.05
C ALA A 37 1.60 6.44 -11.48
N GLN A 38 1.45 5.38 -12.28
CA GLN A 38 1.63 4.03 -11.80
C GLN A 38 2.31 3.14 -12.86
N ILE A 39 3.13 2.21 -12.37
CA ILE A 39 3.52 1.01 -13.10
C ILE A 39 3.01 -0.25 -12.38
N SER A 40 2.56 -1.24 -13.14
CA SER A 40 2.11 -2.53 -12.62
C SER A 40 2.50 -3.67 -13.55
N ASP A 41 2.43 -4.91 -13.08
CA ASP A 41 2.60 -6.11 -13.94
C ASP A 41 1.26 -6.76 -14.34
N TYR A 42 0.19 -5.98 -14.23
CA TYR A 42 -1.17 -6.35 -14.58
C TYR A 42 -1.89 -5.16 -15.21
N ALA A 43 -2.81 -5.44 -16.14
CA ALA A 43 -3.76 -4.46 -16.66
C ALA A 43 -5.13 -4.60 -15.99
N ALA A 44 -5.56 -5.84 -15.71
CA ALA A 44 -6.84 -6.16 -15.12
C ALA A 44 -6.71 -7.21 -14.00
N ARG A 45 -7.76 -7.35 -13.16
CA ARG A 45 -7.80 -8.31 -12.03
C ARG A 45 -7.45 -9.76 -12.38
N ARG A 46 -7.76 -10.20 -13.61
CA ARG A 46 -7.49 -11.58 -14.07
C ARG A 46 -6.01 -11.84 -14.32
N ASP A 47 -5.22 -10.78 -14.44
CA ASP A 47 -3.81 -10.85 -14.81
C ASP A 47 -2.90 -11.07 -13.60
N PHE A 48 -3.39 -11.00 -12.35
CA PHE A 48 -2.57 -11.24 -11.16
C PHE A 48 -1.89 -12.60 -11.22
N ARG A 49 -0.56 -12.60 -11.23
CA ARG A 49 0.25 -13.84 -11.32
C ARG A 49 1.14 -14.08 -10.11
N ARG A 50 1.37 -13.08 -9.27
CA ARG A 50 2.37 -13.16 -8.20
C ARG A 50 1.87 -13.97 -7.03
N THR A 51 2.70 -14.91 -6.61
CA THR A 51 2.49 -15.86 -5.53
C THR A 51 3.83 -16.09 -4.83
N PRO A 52 3.84 -16.44 -3.53
CA PRO A 52 5.08 -16.83 -2.87
C PRO A 52 5.59 -18.18 -3.43
N PRO A 53 6.89 -18.48 -3.33
CA PRO A 53 7.95 -17.65 -2.74
C PRO A 53 8.50 -16.62 -3.74
N LEU A 54 8.50 -15.34 -3.38
CA LEU A 54 8.87 -14.23 -4.28
C LEU A 54 9.56 -13.11 -3.50
N ARG A 55 10.59 -12.50 -4.08
CA ARG A 55 11.24 -11.29 -3.58
C ARG A 55 10.98 -10.13 -4.52
N LEU A 56 10.56 -9.01 -3.95
CA LEU A 56 10.62 -7.69 -4.58
C LEU A 56 11.86 -6.96 -4.05
N THR A 57 12.66 -6.40 -4.95
CA THR A 57 13.76 -5.48 -4.61
C THR A 57 13.61 -4.21 -5.44
N ILE A 58 13.53 -3.05 -4.78
CA ILE A 58 13.38 -1.74 -5.41
C ILE A 58 14.38 -0.76 -4.83
N THR A 59 15.10 -0.02 -5.68
CA THR A 59 15.78 1.20 -5.27
C THR A 59 14.91 2.40 -5.62
N ALA A 60 14.50 3.17 -4.62
CA ALA A 60 13.57 4.28 -4.83
C ALA A 60 13.84 5.47 -3.89
N ARG A 61 13.34 6.64 -4.32
CA ARG A 61 13.21 7.87 -3.52
C ARG A 61 12.01 8.68 -4.02
N ALA A 62 11.54 9.59 -3.19
CA ALA A 62 10.56 10.60 -3.52
C ALA A 62 11.22 11.97 -3.70
N GLU A 63 10.68 12.78 -4.60
CA GLU A 63 11.11 14.15 -4.88
C GLU A 63 9.91 15.10 -4.80
N GLY A 64 10.16 16.39 -4.55
CA GLY A 64 9.11 17.43 -4.54
C GLY A 64 8.66 17.91 -3.17
N GLY A 65 9.35 17.49 -2.10
CA GLY A 65 9.01 17.86 -0.71
C GLY A 65 8.07 16.85 -0.06
N PRO A 66 7.38 17.20 1.05
CA PRO A 66 6.45 16.28 1.69
C PRO A 66 5.35 15.88 0.73
N ILE A 67 5.36 14.61 0.32
CA ILE A 67 4.38 14.05 -0.62
C ILE A 67 2.97 14.27 -0.08
N ARG A 68 2.06 14.67 -0.97
CA ARG A 68 0.62 14.81 -0.75
C ARG A 68 -0.09 13.65 -1.43
N GLY A 69 -1.08 13.06 -0.77
CA GLY A 69 -1.74 11.83 -1.23
C GLY A 69 -1.03 10.56 -0.74
N THR A 70 -0.96 9.55 -1.61
CA THR A 70 -0.27 8.27 -1.33
C THR A 70 0.84 7.98 -2.33
N ALA A 71 1.79 7.16 -1.90
CA ALA A 71 2.83 6.62 -2.77
C ALA A 71 3.30 5.28 -2.21
N GLY A 72 3.91 4.45 -3.03
CA GLY A 72 4.50 3.22 -2.53
C GLY A 72 4.70 2.17 -3.60
N PHE A 73 4.97 0.96 -3.13
CA PHE A 73 5.19 -0.19 -3.98
C PHE A 73 5.02 -1.50 -3.21
N GLY A 74 4.61 -2.55 -3.91
CA GLY A 74 4.44 -3.87 -3.34
C GLY A 74 3.49 -4.74 -4.13
N PHE A 75 2.77 -5.62 -3.43
CA PHE A 75 1.80 -6.53 -3.98
C PHE A 75 0.39 -6.19 -3.48
N TRP A 76 -0.56 -6.06 -4.40
CA TRP A 76 -1.93 -5.67 -4.13
C TRP A 76 -2.91 -6.39 -5.04
N ASN A 77 -4.15 -6.60 -4.59
CA ASN A 77 -5.19 -7.27 -5.38
C ASN A 77 -6.24 -6.34 -5.99
N HIS A 78 -6.01 -5.02 -5.97
CA HIS A 78 -6.86 -4.00 -6.58
C HIS A 78 -8.38 -4.25 -6.38
N PRO A 79 -8.85 -4.27 -5.12
CA PRO A 79 -10.22 -4.67 -4.78
C PRO A 79 -11.27 -3.66 -5.23
N PHE A 80 -10.87 -2.40 -5.43
CA PHE A 80 -11.70 -1.31 -5.93
C PHE A 80 -11.02 -0.72 -7.16
N ALA A 81 -11.71 -0.71 -8.30
CA ALA A 81 -11.29 0.02 -9.49
C ALA A 81 -12.52 0.61 -10.17
N PRO A 82 -12.42 1.82 -10.76
CA PRO A 82 -13.50 2.39 -11.57
C PRO A 82 -13.94 1.43 -12.67
N GLY A 83 -15.24 1.14 -12.76
CA GLY A 83 -15.83 0.30 -13.82
C GLY A 83 -15.80 -1.22 -13.56
N GLU A 84 -15.15 -1.70 -12.52
CA GLU A 84 -15.12 -3.14 -12.20
C GLU A 84 -16.26 -3.55 -11.25
N ARG A 85 -16.97 -4.65 -11.59
CA ARG A 85 -18.06 -5.21 -10.76
C ARG A 85 -17.54 -6.26 -9.77
N GLY A 86 -18.22 -6.39 -8.64
CA GLY A 86 -17.98 -7.42 -7.62
C GLY A 86 -17.14 -6.93 -6.43
N LEU A 87 -17.55 -7.34 -5.23
CA LEU A 87 -16.85 -7.06 -3.99
C LEU A 87 -15.64 -7.99 -3.86
N ARG A 88 -14.44 -7.44 -3.79
CA ARG A 88 -13.23 -8.18 -3.43
C ARG A 88 -12.70 -7.67 -2.10
N LEU A 89 -12.28 -8.61 -1.27
CA LEU A 89 -11.67 -8.30 0.01
C LEU A 89 -10.21 -7.92 -0.22
N PRO A 90 -9.73 -6.80 0.36
CA PRO A 90 -8.39 -6.29 0.11
C PRO A 90 -7.32 -7.27 0.60
N ARG A 91 -6.22 -7.37 -0.17
CA ARG A 91 -5.01 -8.11 0.19
C ARG A 91 -3.79 -7.32 -0.24
N ALA A 92 -2.86 -7.08 0.71
CA ALA A 92 -1.68 -6.26 0.49
C ALA A 92 -0.43 -6.82 1.16
N ALA A 93 0.72 -6.56 0.53
CA ALA A 93 2.03 -6.55 1.16
C ALA A 93 2.87 -5.47 0.47
N TRP A 94 3.12 -4.35 1.15
CA TRP A 94 3.71 -3.17 0.52
C TRP A 94 4.52 -2.30 1.48
N PHE A 95 5.40 -1.48 0.90
CA PHE A 95 5.83 -0.25 1.52
C PHE A 95 4.87 0.85 1.06
N PHE A 96 4.24 1.53 2.02
CA PHE A 96 3.11 2.43 1.77
C PHE A 96 3.33 3.76 2.48
N PHE A 97 3.27 4.84 1.72
CA PHE A 97 3.27 6.20 2.20
C PHE A 97 1.87 6.77 2.07
N ALA A 98 1.43 7.48 3.10
CA ALA A 98 0.30 8.38 2.95
C ALA A 98 0.48 9.64 3.78
N SER A 99 -0.03 10.76 3.29
CA SER A 99 -0.05 12.03 4.01
C SER A 99 -1.43 12.32 4.60
N PRO A 100 -1.54 13.16 5.66
CA PRO A 100 -2.82 13.65 6.12
C PRO A 100 -3.62 14.32 4.98
N PRO A 101 -4.93 14.04 4.87
CA PRO A 101 -5.82 13.49 5.90
C PRO A 101 -5.99 11.96 5.89
N ASN A 102 -5.12 11.20 5.23
CA ASN A 102 -5.16 9.74 5.28
C ASN A 102 -5.10 9.22 6.73
N ASP A 103 -5.91 8.22 7.07
CA ASP A 103 -5.92 7.58 8.39
C ASP A 103 -6.34 6.11 8.25
N MET A 104 -5.41 5.28 7.76
CA MET A 104 -5.51 3.82 7.72
C MET A 104 -4.85 3.20 8.96
N ARG A 105 -5.46 3.41 10.13
CA ARG A 105 -4.91 3.00 11.44
C ARG A 105 -5.29 1.57 11.78
N LEU A 106 -4.75 0.64 11.01
CA LEU A 106 -5.11 -0.77 11.08
C LEU A 106 -4.28 -1.53 12.13
N ALA A 107 -3.02 -1.16 12.35
CA ALA A 107 -2.24 -1.67 13.48
C ALA A 107 -2.36 -0.76 14.71
N ARG A 108 -2.49 -1.36 15.90
CA ARG A 108 -2.77 -0.64 17.16
C ARG A 108 -1.78 0.49 17.47
N ASP A 109 -0.52 0.28 17.15
CA ASP A 109 0.60 1.14 17.58
C ASP A 109 1.29 1.83 16.39
N VAL A 110 0.66 1.81 15.21
CA VAL A 110 1.18 2.44 13.99
C VAL A 110 0.22 3.56 13.55
N PRO A 111 0.73 4.78 13.26
CA PRO A 111 -0.11 5.84 12.74
C PRO A 111 -0.85 5.46 11.43
N GLY A 112 -2.00 6.08 11.19
CA GLY A 112 -2.78 5.85 9.97
C GLY A 112 -2.23 6.52 8.70
N PHE A 113 -1.14 7.26 8.84
CA PHE A 113 -0.40 7.97 7.79
C PHE A 113 1.10 7.84 8.06
N GLY A 114 1.93 8.37 7.17
CA GLY A 114 3.39 8.26 7.19
C GLY A 114 3.88 7.15 6.27
N TRP A 115 5.18 6.87 6.34
CA TRP A 115 5.84 5.78 5.63
C TRP A 115 5.79 4.51 6.48
N LYS A 116 5.35 3.38 5.92
CA LYS A 116 5.28 2.12 6.67
C LYS A 116 5.42 0.88 5.79
N CYS A 117 5.96 -0.17 6.39
CA CYS A 117 5.72 -1.54 5.92
C CYS A 117 4.32 -1.94 6.36
N ALA A 118 3.51 -2.54 5.48
CA ALA A 118 2.18 -2.99 5.84
C ALA A 118 1.79 -4.26 5.09
N THR A 119 1.05 -5.13 5.79
CA THR A 119 0.35 -6.26 5.18
C THR A 119 -1.04 -6.39 5.77
N LEU A 120 -1.97 -6.91 4.96
CA LEU A 120 -3.32 -7.29 5.36
C LEU A 120 -3.87 -8.34 4.38
N ASP A 121 -4.78 -9.17 4.87
CA ASP A 121 -5.57 -10.10 4.07
C ASP A 121 -6.97 -10.22 4.66
N ALA A 122 -7.90 -9.47 4.08
CA ALA A 122 -9.31 -9.51 4.46
C ALA A 122 -10.05 -10.75 3.92
N GLY A 123 -9.41 -11.59 3.11
CA GLY A 123 -9.99 -12.85 2.65
C GLY A 123 -9.75 -14.04 3.61
N ARG A 124 -9.14 -13.81 4.78
CA ARG A 124 -8.88 -14.85 5.78
C ARG A 124 -10.18 -15.34 6.42
N ALA A 125 -10.35 -16.66 6.53
CA ALA A 125 -11.52 -17.27 7.15
C ALA A 125 -11.79 -16.76 8.58
N ALA A 126 -10.72 -16.51 9.35
CA ALA A 126 -10.81 -15.93 10.68
C ALA A 126 -11.48 -14.54 10.68
N PHE A 127 -11.22 -13.69 9.68
CA PHE A 127 -11.90 -12.40 9.55
C PHE A 127 -13.34 -12.58 9.07
N LEU A 128 -13.59 -13.47 8.11
CA LEU A 128 -14.93 -13.77 7.62
C LEU A 128 -15.87 -14.23 8.76
N ALA A 129 -15.36 -15.02 9.70
CA ALA A 129 -16.10 -15.46 10.88
C ALA A 129 -16.48 -14.30 11.83
N LEU A 130 -15.75 -13.18 11.79
CA LEU A 130 -16.05 -11.99 12.59
C LEU A 130 -17.08 -11.06 11.92
N LEU A 131 -17.32 -11.18 10.61
CA LEU A 131 -18.19 -10.27 9.85
C LEU A 131 -19.60 -10.11 10.45
N PRO A 132 -20.30 -11.17 10.92
CA PRO A 132 -21.62 -11.01 11.53
C PRO A 132 -21.63 -10.09 12.76
N THR A 133 -20.48 -9.98 13.44
CA THR A 133 -20.32 -9.15 14.65
C THR A 133 -19.70 -7.78 14.36
N ALA A 134 -19.31 -7.50 13.11
CA ALA A 134 -18.55 -6.30 12.76
C ALA A 134 -19.25 -4.98 13.14
N PRO A 135 -20.56 -4.78 12.93
CA PRO A 135 -21.23 -3.53 13.33
C PRO A 135 -21.11 -3.23 14.82
N VAL A 136 -21.32 -4.25 15.66
CA VAL A 136 -21.14 -4.14 17.12
C VAL A 136 -19.66 -3.92 17.45
N GLY A 137 -18.77 -4.66 16.78
CA GLY A 137 -17.32 -4.51 16.90
C GLY A 137 -16.88 -3.05 16.69
N PHE A 138 -17.32 -2.40 15.62
CA PHE A 138 -16.99 -0.99 15.34
C PHE A 138 -17.43 -0.04 16.46
N LEU A 139 -18.62 -0.26 17.04
CA LEU A 139 -19.10 0.53 18.17
C LEU A 139 -18.23 0.31 19.42
N LEU A 140 -17.89 -0.95 19.72
CA LEU A 140 -17.01 -1.28 20.84
C LEU A 140 -15.61 -0.66 20.68
N MET A 141 -15.08 -0.59 19.45
CA MET A 141 -13.76 0.01 19.18
C MET A 141 -13.72 1.52 19.44
N ARG A 142 -14.86 2.20 19.60
CA ARG A 142 -14.92 3.61 20.00
C ARG A 142 -14.62 3.82 21.49
N VAL A 143 -14.70 2.76 22.30
CA VAL A 143 -14.33 2.80 23.73
C VAL A 143 -12.84 2.44 23.86
N PRO A 144 -11.96 3.34 24.34
CA PRO A 144 -10.51 3.11 24.32
C PRO A 144 -10.05 1.84 25.04
N ALA A 145 -10.68 1.48 26.16
CA ALA A 145 -10.35 0.27 26.91
C ALA A 145 -10.68 -1.00 26.11
N LEU A 146 -11.85 -1.02 25.45
CA LEU A 146 -12.28 -2.14 24.62
C LEU A 146 -11.44 -2.24 23.34
N TYR A 147 -11.10 -1.12 22.72
CA TYR A 147 -10.18 -1.08 21.59
C TYR A 147 -8.85 -1.77 21.93
N ARG A 148 -8.20 -1.37 23.04
CA ARG A 148 -6.93 -1.97 23.47
C ARG A 148 -7.04 -3.48 23.70
N ARG A 149 -8.18 -3.96 24.20
CA ARG A 149 -8.38 -5.38 24.53
C ARG A 149 -8.81 -6.23 23.34
N LEU A 150 -9.70 -5.73 22.49
CA LEU A 150 -10.40 -6.51 21.46
C LEU A 150 -9.78 -6.32 20.07
N TRP A 151 -9.23 -5.14 19.74
CA TRP A 151 -8.67 -4.90 18.41
C TRP A 151 -7.56 -5.89 18.01
N PRO A 152 -6.67 -6.36 18.92
CA PRO A 152 -5.68 -7.38 18.56
C PRO A 152 -6.28 -8.66 17.96
N VAL A 153 -7.54 -9.00 18.28
CA VAL A 153 -8.25 -10.13 17.65
C VAL A 153 -8.56 -9.83 16.18
N GLY A 154 -9.16 -8.67 15.90
CA GLY A 154 -9.46 -8.23 14.52
C GLY A 154 -8.19 -8.07 13.68
N GLN A 155 -7.16 -7.44 14.26
CA GLN A 155 -5.84 -7.28 13.63
C GLN A 155 -5.24 -8.63 13.21
N ARG A 156 -5.23 -9.63 14.10
CA ARG A 156 -4.76 -10.99 13.78
C ARG A 156 -5.65 -11.71 12.77
N ALA A 157 -6.96 -11.55 12.88
CA ALA A 157 -7.91 -12.18 11.97
C ALA A 157 -7.71 -11.71 10.52
N LEU A 158 -7.43 -10.41 10.34
CA LEU A 158 -7.09 -9.76 9.07
C LEU A 158 -5.63 -9.96 8.65
N GLY A 159 -4.79 -10.62 9.47
CA GLY A 159 -3.36 -10.74 9.19
C GLY A 159 -2.63 -9.39 9.13
N ILE A 160 -3.17 -8.35 9.79
CA ILE A 160 -2.57 -7.02 9.78
C ILE A 160 -1.26 -7.04 10.57
N SER A 161 -0.21 -6.56 9.92
CA SER A 161 1.06 -6.28 10.55
C SER A 161 1.68 -5.07 9.86
N GLU A 162 1.97 -4.04 10.65
CA GLU A 162 2.53 -2.79 10.14
C GLU A 162 3.72 -2.38 10.99
N HIS A 163 4.66 -1.65 10.38
CA HIS A 163 5.81 -1.05 11.04
C HIS A 163 6.06 0.33 10.44
N ALA A 164 6.01 1.36 11.28
CA ALA A 164 6.30 2.73 10.87
C ALA A 164 7.78 2.88 10.52
N LEU A 165 8.06 3.57 9.43
CA LEU A 165 9.38 3.98 9.01
C LEU A 165 9.47 5.51 9.13
N ASP A 166 10.69 6.03 9.28
CA ASP A 166 10.91 7.47 9.21
C ASP A 166 10.56 7.97 7.78
N PRO A 167 9.64 8.94 7.62
CA PRO A 167 9.33 9.53 6.32
C PRO A 167 10.54 10.16 5.61
N ALA A 168 11.58 10.58 6.34
CA ALA A 168 12.81 11.11 5.75
C ALA A 168 13.52 10.08 4.87
N LEU A 169 13.42 8.78 5.20
CA LEU A 169 13.97 7.69 4.39
C LEU A 169 13.35 7.63 2.99
N LEU A 170 12.13 8.13 2.81
CA LEU A 170 11.54 8.16 1.47
C LEU A 170 12.13 9.30 0.62
N ALA A 171 12.72 10.34 1.20
CA ALA A 171 13.33 11.45 0.46
C ALA A 171 14.74 11.11 -0.08
N GLU A 172 15.36 10.05 0.41
CA GLU A 172 16.68 9.59 0.02
C GLU A 172 16.61 8.29 -0.80
N ASN A 173 17.67 8.00 -1.54
CA ASN A 173 17.77 6.76 -2.31
C ASN A 173 18.08 5.60 -1.37
N HIS A 174 17.12 4.70 -1.21
CA HIS A 174 17.30 3.45 -0.46
C HIS A 174 16.89 2.24 -1.27
N THR A 175 17.44 1.08 -0.90
CA THR A 175 17.03 -0.22 -1.43
C THR A 175 16.06 -0.89 -0.47
N TYR A 176 14.82 -0.99 -0.92
CA TYR A 176 13.73 -1.67 -0.23
C TYR A 176 13.62 -3.11 -0.74
N SER A 177 13.47 -4.07 0.15
CA SER A 177 13.15 -5.45 -0.23
C SER A 177 12.00 -6.02 0.57
N LEU A 178 11.20 -6.85 -0.10
CA LEU A 178 10.08 -7.59 0.48
C LEU A 178 10.20 -9.05 0.05
N ASP A 179 10.58 -9.90 1.00
CA ASP A 179 10.47 -11.35 0.84
C ASP A 179 9.05 -11.77 1.17
N TRP A 180 8.36 -12.32 0.19
CA TRP A 180 7.06 -12.95 0.35
C TRP A 180 7.21 -14.47 0.31
N ARG A 181 7.03 -15.10 1.48
CA ARG A 181 7.01 -16.55 1.65
C ARG A 181 5.60 -17.02 2.00
N ALA A 182 5.36 -18.33 1.93
CA ALA A 182 4.06 -18.91 2.26
C ALA A 182 3.69 -18.71 3.75
N ASP A 183 4.69 -18.62 4.61
CA ASP A 183 4.58 -18.54 6.08
C ASP A 183 4.79 -17.13 6.64
N GLY A 184 5.14 -16.14 5.81
CA GLY A 184 5.39 -14.81 6.30
C GLY A 184 5.98 -13.84 5.28
N LEU A 185 6.22 -12.62 5.77
CA LEU A 185 6.89 -11.55 5.04
C LEU A 185 8.12 -11.08 5.81
N THR A 186 9.17 -10.71 5.08
CA THR A 186 10.31 -9.97 5.63
C THR A 186 10.55 -8.70 4.82
N PHE A 187 10.47 -7.56 5.47
CA PHE A 187 10.78 -6.25 4.89
C PHE A 187 12.20 -5.86 5.29
N ARG A 188 13.00 -5.39 4.33
CA ARG A 188 14.33 -4.86 4.58
C ARG A 188 14.53 -3.50 3.92
N LEU A 189 15.36 -2.69 4.55
CA LEU A 189 15.86 -1.43 4.06
C LEU A 189 17.39 -1.52 4.04
N ASP A 190 18.00 -1.30 2.88
CA ASP A 190 19.46 -1.41 2.66
C ASP A 190 20.06 -2.72 3.19
N GLY A 191 19.31 -3.81 3.02
CA GLY A 191 19.69 -5.15 3.48
C GLY A 191 19.39 -5.43 4.95
N ALA A 192 19.13 -4.41 5.78
CA ALA A 192 18.76 -4.57 7.19
C ALA A 192 17.26 -4.90 7.34
N THR A 193 16.94 -5.93 8.12
CA THR A 193 15.54 -6.29 8.37
C THR A 193 14.88 -5.27 9.28
N VAL A 194 13.85 -4.59 8.76
CA VAL A 194 13.09 -3.56 9.50
C VAL A 194 11.77 -4.10 10.04
N HIS A 195 11.20 -5.12 9.39
CA HIS A 195 9.94 -5.72 9.84
C HIS A 195 9.81 -7.18 9.41
N GLN A 196 9.25 -8.01 10.28
CA GLN A 196 8.94 -9.40 10.00
C GLN A 196 7.57 -9.77 10.54
N THR A 197 6.86 -10.60 9.79
CA THR A 197 5.55 -11.10 10.20
C THR A 197 5.34 -12.52 9.71
N ARG A 198 4.67 -13.30 10.54
CA ARG A 198 4.18 -14.67 10.27
C ARG A 198 2.85 -14.68 9.51
N HIS A 199 2.50 -13.56 8.89
CA HIS A 199 1.29 -13.40 8.09
C HIS A 199 1.70 -12.99 6.69
N ALA A 200 1.34 -13.82 5.72
CA ALA A 200 1.47 -13.52 4.31
C ALA A 200 0.06 -13.45 3.70
N PRO A 201 -0.21 -12.49 2.80
CA PRO A 201 -1.47 -12.47 2.08
C PRO A 201 -1.57 -13.70 1.16
N GLY A 202 -2.75 -14.30 1.11
CA GLY A 202 -3.02 -15.44 0.24
C GLY A 202 -3.43 -15.06 -1.18
N GLY A 203 -3.47 -16.07 -2.07
CA GLY A 203 -3.93 -15.91 -3.45
C GLY A 203 -2.95 -15.16 -4.35
N ARG A 204 -3.39 -14.88 -5.58
CA ARG A 204 -2.58 -14.19 -6.59
C ARG A 204 -2.71 -12.68 -6.44
N LEU A 205 -1.59 -11.99 -6.34
CA LEU A 205 -1.50 -10.53 -6.29
C LEU A 205 -0.81 -9.99 -7.55
N GLY A 206 -0.91 -8.69 -7.76
CA GLY A 206 -0.16 -7.96 -8.78
C GLY A 206 0.90 -7.07 -8.15
N PHE A 207 2.04 -6.91 -8.81
CA PHE A 207 3.00 -5.88 -8.48
C PHE A 207 2.46 -4.51 -8.89
N ILE A 208 2.65 -3.51 -8.04
CA ILE A 208 2.29 -2.13 -8.27
C ILE A 208 3.34 -1.21 -7.64
N ALA A 209 3.69 -0.13 -8.32
CA ALA A 209 4.36 1.04 -7.77
C ALA A 209 3.66 2.31 -8.27
N TRP A 210 3.35 3.24 -7.37
CA TRP A 210 2.49 4.37 -7.69
C TRP A 210 2.81 5.62 -6.87
N ILE A 211 2.30 6.76 -7.35
CA ILE A 211 2.12 7.99 -6.61
C ILE A 211 0.84 8.67 -7.08
N ASP A 212 0.01 9.08 -6.14
CA ASP A 212 -1.27 9.72 -6.40
C ASP A 212 -1.54 10.87 -5.44
N ASN A 213 -2.65 11.57 -5.66
CA ASN A 213 -3.16 12.59 -4.74
C ASN A 213 -4.40 12.14 -3.95
N GLN A 214 -4.57 10.83 -3.71
CA GLN A 214 -5.73 10.28 -3.01
C GLN A 214 -5.47 10.15 -1.49
N TYR A 215 -6.54 10.06 -0.71
CA TYR A 215 -6.47 9.59 0.67
C TYR A 215 -7.64 8.65 0.99
N ALA A 216 -7.43 7.81 2.00
CA ALA A 216 -8.45 6.98 2.60
C ALA A 216 -8.41 7.09 4.14
N VAL A 217 -9.58 7.08 4.75
CA VAL A 217 -9.78 6.92 6.19
C VAL A 217 -10.41 5.55 6.39
N VAL A 218 -9.71 4.65 7.07
CA VAL A 218 -10.18 3.30 7.39
C VAL A 218 -9.71 2.99 8.81
N THR A 219 -10.65 3.03 9.75
CA THR A 219 -10.35 2.84 11.17
C THR A 219 -11.15 1.70 11.78
N PRO A 220 -10.60 1.02 12.80
CA PRO A 220 -11.32 0.01 13.57
C PRO A 220 -12.61 0.53 14.24
N GLN A 221 -12.76 1.84 14.38
CA GLN A 221 -13.94 2.52 14.94
C GLN A 221 -15.12 2.62 13.95
N GLY A 222 -14.95 2.13 12.72
CA GLY A 222 -15.94 2.23 11.66
C GLY A 222 -16.00 3.61 11.01
N ARG A 223 -14.91 4.40 11.06
CA ARG A 223 -14.79 5.60 10.23
C ARG A 223 -14.25 5.17 8.87
N PHE A 224 -15.03 5.46 7.84
CA PHE A 224 -14.68 5.25 6.44
C PHE A 224 -14.79 6.58 5.70
N GLY A 225 -13.79 6.90 4.91
CA GLY A 225 -13.76 8.09 4.08
C GLY A 225 -12.74 7.94 2.97
N TRP A 226 -12.96 8.66 1.88
CA TRP A 226 -12.03 8.73 0.77
C TRP A 226 -12.15 10.08 0.11
N GLY A 227 -11.10 10.49 -0.58
CA GLY A 227 -11.11 11.72 -1.34
C GLY A 227 -9.75 11.98 -1.95
N ILE A 228 -9.56 13.19 -2.43
CA ILE A 228 -8.32 13.65 -3.03
C ILE A 228 -7.83 14.90 -2.29
N VAL A 229 -6.53 15.15 -2.37
CA VAL A 229 -5.89 16.36 -1.85
C VAL A 229 -5.26 17.15 -2.98
N PRO A 230 -5.21 18.49 -2.90
CA PRO A 230 -4.47 19.28 -3.87
C PRO A 230 -2.97 19.02 -3.74
N VAL A 231 -2.30 19.05 -4.88
CA VAL A 231 -0.83 19.00 -5.02
C VAL A 231 -0.39 20.38 -5.49
N ALA A 232 0.34 21.11 -4.65
CA ALA A 232 0.73 22.49 -4.93
C ALA A 232 2.02 22.59 -5.76
N ARG A 233 2.90 21.59 -5.65
CA ARG A 233 4.18 21.50 -6.33
C ARG A 233 4.31 20.13 -6.97
N GLU A 234 5.05 20.02 -8.06
CA GLU A 234 5.36 18.72 -8.63
C GLU A 234 5.99 17.82 -7.56
N GLN A 235 5.51 16.58 -7.51
CA GLN A 235 6.04 15.53 -6.67
C GLN A 235 6.21 14.26 -7.49
N SER A 236 7.16 13.41 -7.10
CA SER A 236 7.40 12.18 -7.85
C SER A 236 7.94 11.06 -6.98
N LEU A 237 7.71 9.82 -7.41
CA LEU A 237 8.40 8.62 -6.94
C LEU A 237 9.35 8.15 -8.04
N VAL A 238 10.64 8.19 -7.76
CA VAL A 238 11.71 7.74 -8.67
C VAL A 238 12.06 6.29 -8.32
N LEU A 239 12.02 5.42 -9.32
CA LEU A 239 12.41 4.02 -9.24
C LEU A 239 13.65 3.82 -10.10
N GLU A 240 14.79 3.57 -9.46
CA GLU A 240 16.05 3.34 -10.18
C GLU A 240 16.20 1.91 -10.64
N THR A 241 15.79 0.96 -9.79
CA THR A 241 15.75 -0.46 -10.13
C THR A 241 14.51 -1.09 -9.53
N VAL A 242 13.96 -2.06 -10.23
CA VAL A 242 12.85 -2.91 -9.76
C VAL A 242 13.14 -4.33 -10.22
N ARG A 243 13.20 -5.26 -9.27
CA ARG A 243 13.47 -6.68 -9.53
C ARG A 243 12.46 -7.54 -8.81
N LEU A 244 11.97 -8.56 -9.51
CA LEU A 244 11.07 -9.58 -9.00
C LEU A 244 11.72 -10.93 -9.24
N GLU A 245 12.02 -11.66 -8.17
CA GLU A 245 12.81 -12.89 -8.22
C GLU A 245 12.13 -13.98 -7.38
N THR A 246 12.00 -15.19 -7.92
CA THR A 246 11.56 -16.34 -7.13
C THR A 246 12.61 -16.64 -6.05
N LEU A 247 12.16 -16.93 -4.83
CA LEU A 247 13.02 -17.24 -3.67
C LEU A 247 13.28 -18.74 -3.52
#